data_AF-A0A2V2DRQ2-F1
#
_entry.id   AF-A0A2V2DRQ2-F1
#
_cell.length_a   1.000
_cell.length_b   1.000
_cell.length_c   1.000
_cell.angle_alpha   90.00
_cell.angle_beta   90.00
_cell.angle_gamma   90.00
#
_symmetry.space_group_name_H-M   'P 1'
#
loop_
_entity.id
_entity.type
_entity.pdbx_description
1 polymer ?
#
loop_
_entity_poly.entity_id
_entity_poly.type
_entity_poly.pdbx_seq_one_letter_code
_entity_poly.pdbx_strand_id
1 'polypeptide(L)'
;MKTKSKALFLMLCAVLLVAASVLGTMAYLTSTDEVVNTFTVGSVAIKLDEAKANPDGTLVEGAGRVEANSYKLLPGHTYHKDPQVTVLKNSEASYLRMTVTFSKAAELDAIFAPTGADLTSIFGGYNSSNWIYKGNTEDPAANTRTYEFWYKEAVAAPDQDVALDALFENITVPGMVTNSQLDSIKEMTIKINAYAIQSDGFANAEAAWAAFPAE
;
A
#
# COMPACT_ATOMS: atom_id res chain seq x y z
N MET A 1 -52.30 80.03 -4.98
CA MET A 1 -52.22 78.55 -5.01
C MET A 1 -50.83 77.98 -4.67
N LYS A 2 -49.99 78.59 -3.81
CA LYS A 2 -48.59 78.14 -3.58
C LYS A 2 -48.28 77.48 -2.23
N THR A 3 -49.19 77.48 -1.26
CA THR A 3 -48.94 76.90 0.09
C THR A 3 -49.50 75.50 0.28
N LYS A 4 -50.55 75.13 -0.46
CA LYS A 4 -51.20 73.80 -0.37
C LYS A 4 -50.36 72.67 -0.97
N SER A 5 -49.55 72.94 -1.99
CA SER A 5 -48.68 71.94 -2.65
C SER A 5 -47.45 71.57 -1.79
N LYS A 6 -46.88 72.54 -1.05
CA LYS A 6 -45.76 72.28 -0.12
C LYS A 6 -46.18 71.47 1.11
N ALA A 7 -47.37 71.72 1.65
CA ALA A 7 -47.92 70.97 2.78
C ALA A 7 -48.25 69.51 2.40
N LEU A 8 -48.78 69.29 1.18
CA LEU A 8 -49.06 67.96 0.65
C LEU A 8 -47.76 67.17 0.41
N PHE A 9 -46.70 67.82 -0.09
CA PHE A 9 -45.40 67.18 -0.31
C PHE A 9 -44.70 66.83 1.01
N LEU A 10 -44.79 67.69 2.04
CA LEU A 10 -44.25 67.40 3.37
C LEU A 10 -45.03 66.28 4.08
N MET A 11 -46.35 66.23 3.95
CA MET A 11 -47.17 65.11 4.46
C MET A 11 -46.86 63.81 3.72
N LEU A 12 -46.67 63.85 2.40
CA LEU A 12 -46.32 62.66 1.62
C LEU A 12 -44.92 62.12 2.01
N CYS A 13 -43.94 63.00 2.23
CA CYS A 13 -42.64 62.61 2.76
C CYS A 13 -42.71 62.07 4.19
N ALA A 14 -43.55 62.65 5.06
CA ALA A 14 -43.75 62.16 6.43
C ALA A 14 -44.46 60.79 6.46
N VAL A 15 -45.43 60.55 5.57
CA VAL A 15 -46.09 59.25 5.43
C VAL A 15 -45.16 58.22 4.80
N LEU A 16 -44.28 58.60 3.86
CA LEU A 16 -43.24 57.72 3.33
C LEU A 16 -42.17 57.37 4.38
N LEU A 17 -41.78 58.31 5.26
CA LEU A 17 -40.87 58.05 6.38
C LEU A 17 -41.49 57.13 7.44
N VAL A 18 -42.79 57.28 7.72
CA VAL A 18 -43.53 56.41 8.66
C VAL A 18 -43.84 55.04 8.04
N ALA A 19 -44.12 54.96 6.74
CA ALA A 19 -44.26 53.68 6.05
C ALA A 19 -42.91 52.95 5.95
N ALA A 20 -41.80 53.66 5.75
CA ALA A 20 -40.45 53.09 5.76
C ALA A 20 -40.01 52.63 7.17
N SER A 21 -40.49 53.25 8.26
CA SER A 21 -40.18 52.81 9.62
C SER A 21 -41.01 51.62 10.10
N VAL A 22 -42.17 51.33 9.47
CA VAL A 22 -42.98 50.13 9.76
C VAL A 22 -42.67 48.97 8.78
N LEU A 23 -42.14 49.26 7.58
CA LEU A 23 -41.61 48.24 6.65
C LEU A 23 -40.18 47.77 6.99
N GLY A 24 -39.55 48.37 8.01
CA GLY A 24 -38.12 48.24 8.31
C GLY A 24 -37.66 47.04 9.13
N THR A 25 -38.53 46.11 9.56
CA THR A 25 -38.07 44.97 10.39
C THR A 25 -38.74 43.64 10.05
N MET A 26 -39.01 43.39 8.77
CA MET A 26 -39.09 42.00 8.27
C MET A 26 -37.84 41.72 7.41
N ALA A 27 -36.67 42.22 7.83
CA ALA A 27 -35.46 41.51 7.51
C ALA A 27 -35.60 40.16 8.23
N TYR A 28 -36.06 39.15 7.51
CA TYR A 28 -36.07 37.78 7.98
C TYR A 28 -34.59 37.42 8.19
N LEU A 29 -34.08 37.70 9.39
CA LEU A 29 -32.72 37.39 9.83
C LEU A 29 -32.62 35.88 10.07
N THR A 30 -33.02 35.08 9.08
CA THR A 30 -32.68 33.66 9.09
C THR A 30 -31.26 33.54 8.58
N SER A 31 -30.33 33.57 9.53
CA SER A 31 -29.00 33.00 9.35
C SER A 31 -29.16 31.49 9.44
N THR A 32 -28.95 30.81 8.32
CA THR A 32 -28.73 29.36 8.28
C THR A 32 -27.23 29.17 8.27
N ASP A 33 -26.70 28.56 9.33
CA ASP A 33 -25.32 28.11 9.43
C ASP A 33 -25.36 26.58 9.43
N GLU A 34 -24.55 25.98 8.58
CA GLU A 34 -24.54 24.53 8.36
C GLU A 34 -23.12 24.01 8.63
N VAL A 35 -23.01 23.15 9.64
CA VAL A 35 -21.80 22.37 9.88
C VAL A 35 -22.00 21.03 9.18
N VAL A 36 -21.50 20.94 7.94
CA VAL A 36 -21.45 19.68 7.19
C VAL A 36 -20.20 18.92 7.62
N ASN A 37 -20.40 17.81 8.33
CA ASN A 37 -19.34 16.85 8.60
C ASN A 37 -19.36 15.78 7.50
N THR A 38 -18.35 15.78 6.64
CA THR A 38 -18.13 14.72 5.66
C THR A 38 -17.40 13.57 6.35
N PHE A 39 -18.05 12.40 6.44
CA PHE A 39 -17.42 11.19 6.96
C PHE A 39 -16.84 10.38 5.80
N THR A 40 -15.52 10.27 5.72
CA THR A 40 -14.82 9.41 4.76
C THR A 40 -14.50 8.07 5.44
N VAL A 41 -14.75 6.95 4.75
CA VAL A 41 -14.28 5.64 5.20
C VAL A 41 -12.80 5.53 4.88
N GLY A 42 -11.97 5.17 5.85
CA GLY A 42 -10.54 4.97 5.64
C GLY A 42 -10.28 3.96 4.52
N SER A 43 -9.33 4.27 3.63
CA SER A 43 -8.98 3.42 2.50
C SER A 43 -7.47 3.25 2.44
N VAL A 44 -7.02 2.03 2.17
CA VAL A 44 -5.62 1.69 2.00
C VAL A 44 -5.45 1.03 0.64
N ALA A 45 -4.62 1.59 -0.21
CA ALA A 45 -4.33 1.08 -1.54
C ALA A 45 -2.83 0.90 -1.74
N ILE A 46 -2.43 -0.27 -2.23
CA ILE A 46 -1.02 -0.61 -2.48
C ILE A 46 -0.83 -1.15 -3.90
N LYS A 47 0.37 -0.96 -4.42
CA LYS A 47 0.87 -1.58 -5.66
C LYS A 47 2.13 -2.37 -5.36
N LEU A 48 2.23 -3.57 -5.92
CA LEU A 48 3.43 -4.41 -5.87
C LEU A 48 3.94 -4.62 -7.30
N ASP A 49 5.20 -4.29 -7.56
CA ASP A 49 5.83 -4.48 -8.85
C ASP A 49 7.35 -4.74 -8.73
N GLU A 50 7.95 -5.23 -9.82
CA GLU A 50 9.39 -5.52 -9.94
C GLU A 50 9.97 -4.82 -11.19
N ALA A 51 11.27 -4.55 -11.21
CA ALA A 51 11.97 -4.15 -12.41
C ALA A 51 11.91 -5.26 -13.48
N LYS A 52 11.82 -4.87 -14.75
CA LYS A 52 11.81 -5.83 -15.85
C LYS A 52 13.17 -6.53 -15.97
N ALA A 53 13.15 -7.85 -15.94
CA ALA A 53 14.34 -8.67 -16.09
C ALA A 53 14.27 -9.60 -17.32
N ASN A 54 15.43 -9.91 -17.89
CA ASN A 54 15.60 -10.94 -18.91
C ASN A 54 15.60 -12.34 -18.27
N PRO A 55 15.38 -13.42 -19.04
CA PRO A 55 15.39 -14.79 -18.52
C PRO A 55 16.68 -15.23 -17.83
N ASP A 56 17.80 -14.57 -18.11
CA ASP A 56 19.10 -14.80 -17.49
C ASP A 56 19.31 -14.06 -16.16
N GLY A 57 18.34 -13.26 -15.72
CA GLY A 57 18.39 -12.49 -14.46
C GLY A 57 18.94 -11.07 -14.60
N THR A 58 19.37 -10.64 -15.79
CA THR A 58 19.83 -9.27 -16.05
C THR A 58 18.67 -8.29 -16.20
N LEU A 59 18.85 -7.03 -15.77
CA LEU A 59 17.83 -5.99 -15.89
C LEU A 59 17.74 -5.42 -17.31
N VAL A 60 16.52 -5.08 -17.72
CA VAL A 60 16.28 -4.35 -18.98
C VAL A 60 16.34 -2.84 -18.70
N GLU A 61 17.41 -2.19 -19.13
CA GLU A 61 17.63 -0.76 -18.90
C GLU A 61 16.53 0.10 -19.56
N GLY A 62 15.95 1.03 -18.79
CA GLY A 62 14.91 1.95 -19.26
C GLY A 62 13.50 1.35 -19.41
N ALA A 63 13.28 0.09 -19.03
CA ALA A 63 11.96 -0.52 -19.06
C ALA A 63 11.12 -0.11 -17.83
N GLY A 64 9.78 -0.05 -18.01
CA GLY A 64 8.85 0.11 -16.90
C GLY A 64 8.79 -1.12 -15.99
N ARG A 65 8.31 -0.93 -14.75
CA ARG A 65 8.12 -2.00 -13.77
C ARG A 65 6.98 -2.95 -14.21
N VAL A 66 7.11 -4.24 -13.90
CA VAL A 66 6.22 -5.33 -14.31
C VAL A 66 5.72 -6.12 -13.11
N GLU A 67 4.53 -6.73 -13.24
CA GLU A 67 3.94 -7.57 -12.18
C GLU A 67 4.51 -9.00 -12.14
N ALA A 68 5.17 -9.45 -13.22
CA ALA A 68 5.79 -10.77 -13.30
C ALA A 68 6.97 -10.80 -14.27
N ASN A 69 7.99 -11.59 -13.93
CA ASN A 69 9.13 -11.93 -14.78
C ASN A 69 9.28 -13.47 -14.87
N SER A 70 9.80 -13.95 -15.99
CA SER A 70 10.07 -15.37 -16.23
C SER A 70 11.58 -15.61 -16.28
N TYR A 71 12.08 -16.52 -15.44
CA TYR A 71 13.51 -16.79 -15.30
C TYR A 71 13.86 -18.22 -15.68
N LYS A 72 15.07 -18.41 -16.21
CA LYS A 72 15.68 -19.72 -16.38
C LYS A 72 16.75 -19.90 -15.33
N LEU A 73 16.48 -20.77 -14.34
CA LEU A 73 17.40 -21.04 -13.23
C LEU A 73 18.65 -21.77 -13.71
N LEU A 74 19.81 -21.27 -13.29
CA LEU A 74 21.14 -21.77 -13.61
C LEU A 74 21.97 -21.77 -12.30
N PRO A 75 22.73 -22.84 -12.01
CA PRO A 75 23.57 -22.90 -10.81
C PRO A 75 24.57 -21.76 -10.73
N GLY A 76 24.75 -21.18 -9.55
CA GLY A 76 25.71 -20.10 -9.32
C GLY A 76 25.31 -18.75 -9.92
N HIS A 77 24.12 -18.65 -10.52
CA HIS A 77 23.59 -17.39 -11.02
C HIS A 77 22.79 -16.65 -9.95
N THR A 78 22.86 -15.32 -10.04
CA THR A 78 22.07 -14.40 -9.23
C THR A 78 21.00 -13.77 -10.12
N TYR A 79 19.76 -13.84 -9.67
CA TYR A 79 18.60 -13.30 -10.38
C TYR A 79 18.12 -12.05 -9.68
N HIS A 80 18.07 -10.93 -10.40
CA HIS A 80 17.56 -9.70 -9.82
C HIS A 80 16.05 -9.79 -9.61
N LYS A 81 15.63 -9.48 -8.39
CA LYS A 81 14.26 -9.56 -7.88
C LYS A 81 14.13 -8.44 -6.86
N ASP A 82 13.53 -7.33 -7.26
CA ASP A 82 13.35 -6.11 -6.46
C ASP A 82 11.87 -5.88 -6.13
N PRO A 83 11.21 -6.79 -5.40
CA PRO A 83 9.81 -6.65 -5.08
C PRO A 83 9.62 -5.41 -4.20
N GLN A 84 8.96 -4.40 -4.77
CA GLN A 84 8.74 -3.11 -4.15
C GLN A 84 7.24 -2.90 -3.95
N VAL A 85 6.87 -2.52 -2.72
CA VAL A 85 5.50 -2.09 -2.42
C VAL A 85 5.45 -0.58 -2.44
N THR A 86 4.44 -0.04 -3.12
CA THR A 86 4.12 1.39 -3.13
C THR A 86 2.76 1.59 -2.49
N VAL A 87 2.69 2.43 -1.45
CA VAL A 87 1.43 2.90 -0.88
C VAL A 87 0.92 4.05 -1.75
N LEU A 88 -0.28 3.91 -2.31
CA LEU A 88 -0.81 4.86 -3.27
C LEU A 88 -1.39 6.09 -2.59
N LYS A 89 -1.38 7.22 -3.29
CA LYS A 89 -1.96 8.49 -2.85
C LYS A 89 -3.39 8.33 -2.33
N ASN A 90 -3.72 9.13 -1.33
CA ASN A 90 -4.96 9.13 -0.54
C ASN A 90 -5.13 7.88 0.34
N SER A 91 -4.06 7.13 0.60
CA SER A 91 -4.11 6.02 1.56
C SER A 91 -3.85 6.52 2.98
N GLU A 92 -4.68 6.04 3.90
CA GLU A 92 -4.49 6.22 5.33
C GLU A 92 -3.23 5.52 5.82
N ALA A 93 -2.78 5.89 7.03
CA ALA A 93 -1.69 5.19 7.68
C ALA A 93 -2.00 3.68 7.78
N SER A 94 -1.06 2.85 7.36
CA SER A 94 -1.25 1.41 7.26
C SER A 94 0.00 0.63 7.65
N TYR A 95 -0.20 -0.54 8.25
CA TYR A 95 0.86 -1.54 8.44
C TYR A 95 0.95 -2.42 7.20
N LEU A 96 2.17 -2.75 6.79
CA LEU A 96 2.41 -3.56 5.60
C LEU A 96 3.06 -4.89 5.92
N ARG A 97 2.66 -5.91 5.16
CA ARG A 97 3.22 -7.25 5.19
C ARG A 97 3.45 -7.76 3.78
N MET A 98 4.56 -8.44 3.57
CA MET A 98 4.83 -9.21 2.36
C MET A 98 5.00 -10.69 2.69
N THR A 99 4.53 -11.54 1.78
CA THR A 99 4.75 -12.98 1.85
C THR A 99 5.49 -13.45 0.61
N VAL A 100 6.52 -14.28 0.77
CA VAL A 100 7.26 -14.90 -0.33
C VAL A 100 7.06 -16.41 -0.26
N THR A 101 6.35 -16.98 -1.22
CA THR A 101 6.01 -18.40 -1.27
C THR A 101 6.82 -19.10 -2.35
N PHE A 102 7.60 -20.10 -1.95
CA PHE A 102 8.25 -21.03 -2.87
C PHE A 102 7.40 -22.28 -3.04
N SER A 103 7.31 -22.77 -4.27
CA SER A 103 6.89 -24.14 -4.54
C SER A 103 8.09 -25.08 -4.52
N LYS A 104 7.82 -26.39 -4.45
CA LYS A 104 8.86 -27.42 -4.37
C LYS A 104 9.74 -27.27 -3.11
N ALA A 105 9.09 -26.95 -2.00
CA ALA A 105 9.76 -26.63 -0.74
C ALA A 105 10.67 -27.77 -0.26
N ALA A 106 10.20 -29.02 -0.32
CA ALA A 106 10.98 -30.17 0.11
C ALA A 106 12.27 -30.35 -0.73
N GLU A 107 12.18 -30.16 -2.04
CA GLU A 107 13.32 -30.23 -2.95
C GLU A 107 14.28 -29.06 -2.72
N LEU A 108 13.76 -27.86 -2.51
CA LEU A 108 14.56 -26.69 -2.16
C LEU A 108 15.29 -26.86 -0.84
N ASP A 109 14.63 -27.37 0.19
CA ASP A 109 15.26 -27.61 1.48
C ASP A 109 16.42 -28.61 1.33
N ALA A 110 16.24 -29.67 0.54
CA ALA A 110 17.30 -30.65 0.27
C ALA A 110 18.50 -30.06 -0.49
N ILE A 111 18.28 -29.04 -1.33
CA ILE A 111 19.33 -28.45 -2.19
C ILE A 111 20.01 -27.24 -1.52
N PHE A 112 19.22 -26.36 -0.92
CA PHE A 112 19.64 -25.03 -0.45
C PHE A 112 19.81 -24.98 1.07
N ALA A 113 19.12 -25.83 1.81
CA ALA A 113 19.12 -25.83 3.27
C ALA A 113 19.31 -27.25 3.88
N PRO A 114 20.28 -28.06 3.41
CA PRO A 114 20.42 -29.46 3.82
C PRO A 114 20.74 -29.64 5.31
N THR A 115 21.15 -28.56 6.00
CA THR A 115 21.47 -28.55 7.43
C THR A 115 20.45 -27.80 8.29
N GLY A 116 19.34 -27.31 7.74
CA GLY A 116 18.27 -26.63 8.49
C GLY A 116 17.58 -25.52 7.69
N ALA A 117 16.25 -25.58 7.69
CA ALA A 117 15.28 -24.87 6.82
C ALA A 117 15.24 -23.33 6.97
N ASP A 118 16.33 -22.65 6.59
CA ASP A 118 16.32 -21.20 6.45
C ASP A 118 16.77 -20.75 5.05
N LEU A 119 15.81 -20.73 4.12
CA LEU A 119 16.04 -20.22 2.77
C LEU A 119 16.16 -18.69 2.75
N THR A 120 16.05 -17.96 3.87
CA THR A 120 16.27 -16.51 3.84
C THR A 120 17.68 -16.12 3.40
N SER A 121 18.64 -17.04 3.58
CA SER A 121 20.02 -16.88 3.11
C SER A 121 20.16 -16.67 1.59
N ILE A 122 19.14 -17.02 0.80
CA ILE A 122 19.16 -16.82 -0.65
C ILE A 122 18.68 -15.42 -1.06
N PHE A 123 18.05 -14.66 -0.15
CA PHE A 123 17.57 -13.30 -0.40
C PHE A 123 18.71 -12.29 -0.24
N GLY A 124 19.39 -12.00 -1.35
CA GLY A 124 20.42 -10.96 -1.38
C GLY A 124 19.79 -9.57 -1.26
N GLY A 125 20.39 -8.72 -0.43
CA GLY A 125 19.92 -7.34 -0.23
C GLY A 125 18.76 -7.18 0.75
N TYR A 126 18.34 -8.24 1.46
CA TYR A 126 17.36 -8.11 2.54
C TYR A 126 17.85 -7.11 3.62
N ASN A 127 17.05 -6.08 3.88
CA ASN A 127 17.37 -5.04 4.84
C ASN A 127 16.54 -5.18 6.13
N SER A 128 17.15 -5.77 7.16
CA SER A 128 16.55 -5.90 8.49
C SER A 128 16.33 -4.58 9.22
N SER A 129 16.83 -3.45 8.69
CA SER A 129 16.54 -2.10 9.20
C SER A 129 15.11 -1.67 8.87
N ASN A 130 14.55 -2.14 7.75
CA ASN A 130 13.23 -1.73 7.25
C ASN A 130 12.17 -2.84 7.41
N TRP A 131 12.61 -4.08 7.27
CA TRP A 131 11.74 -5.26 7.26
C TRP A 131 12.02 -6.17 8.45
N ILE A 132 10.96 -6.65 9.11
CA ILE A 132 11.01 -7.64 10.19
C ILE A 132 10.65 -9.00 9.60
N TYR A 133 11.56 -9.97 9.66
CA TYR A 133 11.21 -11.36 9.39
C TYR A 133 10.39 -11.93 10.55
N LYS A 134 9.17 -12.41 10.26
CA LYS A 134 8.25 -12.95 11.27
C LYS A 134 8.28 -14.47 11.38
N GLY A 135 8.77 -15.15 10.36
CA GLY A 135 8.86 -16.60 10.31
C GLY A 135 8.46 -17.15 8.95
N ASN A 136 8.32 -18.47 8.89
CA ASN A 136 7.83 -19.15 7.70
C ASN A 136 6.89 -20.29 8.08
N THR A 137 6.01 -20.63 7.14
CA THR A 137 5.03 -21.72 7.25
C THR A 137 5.23 -22.69 6.10
N GLU A 138 5.20 -23.98 6.40
CA GLU A 138 5.26 -25.06 5.41
C GLU A 138 3.85 -25.60 5.16
N ASP A 139 3.52 -25.83 3.89
CA ASP A 139 2.34 -26.58 3.46
C ASP A 139 2.81 -27.86 2.74
N PRO A 140 2.85 -29.00 3.45
CA PRO A 140 3.27 -30.28 2.86
C PRO A 140 2.34 -30.79 1.76
N ALA A 141 1.06 -30.41 1.79
CA ALA A 141 0.08 -30.85 0.80
C ALA A 141 0.27 -30.12 -0.53
N ALA A 142 0.54 -28.81 -0.48
CA ALA A 142 0.89 -28.02 -1.65
C ALA A 142 2.38 -28.10 -2.04
N ASN A 143 3.23 -28.69 -1.19
CA ASN A 143 4.69 -28.65 -1.28
C ASN A 143 5.21 -27.21 -1.43
N THR A 144 4.79 -26.32 -0.53
CA THR A 144 5.18 -24.91 -0.51
C THR A 144 5.74 -24.48 0.83
N ARG A 145 6.55 -23.41 0.81
CA ARG A 145 7.04 -22.72 2.00
C ARG A 145 6.86 -21.23 1.83
N THR A 146 6.17 -20.60 2.77
CA THR A 146 5.84 -19.17 2.75
C THR A 146 6.60 -18.44 3.84
N TYR A 147 7.38 -17.43 3.47
CA TYR A 147 8.11 -16.55 4.37
C TYR A 147 7.33 -15.26 4.57
N GLU A 148 7.22 -14.79 5.81
CA GLU A 148 6.45 -13.60 6.18
C GLU A 148 7.37 -12.47 6.67
N PHE A 149 7.20 -11.28 6.09
CA PHE A 149 7.98 -10.09 6.39
C PHE A 149 7.07 -8.89 6.64
N TRP A 150 7.29 -8.16 7.71
CA TRP A 150 6.52 -6.96 8.05
C TRP A 150 7.36 -5.72 7.86
N TYR A 151 6.78 -4.66 7.32
CA TYR A 151 7.44 -3.37 7.32
C TYR A 151 7.39 -2.78 8.73
N LYS A 152 8.50 -2.22 9.21
CA LYS A 152 8.62 -1.79 10.61
C LYS A 152 7.67 -0.67 10.98
N GLU A 153 7.54 0.31 10.09
CA GLU A 153 6.80 1.54 10.35
C GLU A 153 5.43 1.50 9.67
N ALA A 154 4.46 2.20 10.26
CA ALA A 154 3.23 2.49 9.54
C ALA A 154 3.51 3.53 8.44
N VAL A 155 2.87 3.35 7.29
CA VAL A 155 3.08 4.22 6.12
C VAL A 155 1.75 4.86 5.73
N ALA A 156 1.75 6.18 5.59
CA ALA A 156 0.63 6.96 5.08
C ALA A 156 1.03 7.63 3.76
N ALA A 157 0.07 7.80 2.86
CA ALA A 157 0.28 8.43 1.57
C ALA A 157 -0.83 9.47 1.28
N PRO A 158 -0.99 10.52 2.10
CA PRO A 158 -2.11 11.46 1.96
C PRO A 158 -2.03 12.25 0.63
N ASP A 159 -0.83 12.68 0.25
CA ASP A 159 -0.66 13.67 -0.82
C ASP A 159 -0.05 13.09 -2.11
N GLN A 160 0.70 12.01 -2.00
CA GLN A 160 1.44 11.38 -3.11
C GLN A 160 1.76 9.91 -2.80
N ASP A 161 2.08 9.14 -3.84
CA ASP A 161 2.52 7.75 -3.71
C ASP A 161 3.83 7.67 -2.90
N VAL A 162 3.93 6.65 -2.05
CA VAL A 162 5.10 6.37 -1.22
C VAL A 162 5.63 4.98 -1.57
N ALA A 163 6.72 4.94 -2.34
CA ALA A 163 7.44 3.71 -2.65
C ALA A 163 8.33 3.32 -1.46
N LEU A 164 8.24 2.07 -1.01
CA LEU A 164 9.07 1.52 0.07
C LEU A 164 10.37 0.94 -0.48
N ASP A 165 11.32 0.67 0.41
CA ASP A 165 12.48 -0.12 0.05
C ASP A 165 12.06 -1.54 -0.35
N ALA A 166 12.70 -2.08 -1.40
CA ALA A 166 12.45 -3.46 -1.83
C ALA A 166 12.74 -4.44 -0.68
N LEU A 167 11.98 -5.54 -0.64
CA LEU A 167 12.16 -6.55 0.42
C LEU A 167 13.53 -7.23 0.33
N PHE A 168 13.97 -7.51 -0.89
CA PHE A 168 15.31 -7.99 -1.26
C PHE A 168 15.60 -7.48 -2.68
N GLU A 169 16.83 -7.67 -3.15
CA GLU A 169 17.27 -7.21 -4.48
C GLU A 169 17.56 -8.36 -5.44
N ASN A 170 17.87 -9.54 -4.90
CA ASN A 170 18.18 -10.69 -5.73
C ASN A 170 17.99 -12.02 -5.01
N ILE A 171 17.93 -13.09 -5.82
CA ILE A 171 17.95 -14.47 -5.36
C ILE A 171 19.16 -15.15 -5.97
N THR A 172 20.01 -15.74 -5.14
CA THR A 172 21.18 -16.49 -5.60
C THR A 172 20.93 -17.99 -5.55
N VAL A 173 21.17 -18.66 -6.68
CA VAL A 173 21.19 -20.12 -6.75
C VAL A 173 22.60 -20.61 -6.37
N PRO A 174 22.76 -21.53 -5.39
CA PRO A 174 24.05 -22.09 -5.04
C PRO A 174 24.79 -22.65 -6.26
N GLY A 175 26.12 -22.50 -6.27
CA GLY A 175 26.96 -22.99 -7.38
C GLY A 175 27.12 -24.51 -7.43
N MET A 176 26.95 -25.20 -6.28
CA MET A 176 27.14 -26.66 -6.16
C MET A 176 25.82 -27.44 -6.29
N VAL A 177 25.01 -27.13 -7.31
CA VAL A 177 23.77 -27.86 -7.61
C VAL A 177 23.99 -28.78 -8.81
N THR A 178 23.69 -30.07 -8.66
CA THR A 178 23.81 -31.06 -9.75
C THR A 178 22.67 -30.94 -10.75
N ASN A 179 22.85 -31.45 -11.98
CA ASN A 179 21.77 -31.48 -12.99
C ASN A 179 20.52 -32.21 -12.49
N SER A 180 20.67 -33.30 -11.74
CA SER A 180 19.54 -34.03 -11.16
C SER A 180 18.78 -33.19 -10.12
N GLN A 181 19.48 -32.37 -9.35
CA GLN A 181 18.87 -31.44 -8.40
C GLN A 181 18.15 -30.29 -9.13
N LEU A 182 18.73 -29.75 -10.21
CA LEU A 182 18.07 -28.76 -11.05
C LEU A 182 16.79 -29.30 -11.69
N ASP A 183 16.81 -30.54 -12.18
CA ASP A 183 15.62 -31.17 -12.76
C ASP A 183 14.49 -31.32 -11.73
N SER A 184 14.83 -31.61 -10.46
CA SER A 184 13.83 -31.73 -9.38
C SER A 184 13.09 -30.42 -9.10
N ILE A 185 13.78 -29.27 -9.25
CA ILE A 185 13.21 -27.92 -9.05
C ILE A 185 12.76 -27.24 -10.35
N LYS A 186 12.74 -27.98 -11.47
CA LYS A 186 12.19 -27.47 -12.74
C LYS A 186 10.75 -27.00 -12.53
N GLU A 187 10.37 -25.88 -13.16
CA GLU A 187 9.04 -25.26 -13.02
C GLU A 187 8.71 -24.77 -11.59
N MET A 188 9.70 -24.65 -10.71
CA MET A 188 9.51 -23.94 -9.45
C MET A 188 9.02 -22.51 -9.73
N THR A 189 8.03 -22.10 -8.94
CA THR A 189 7.50 -20.75 -8.86
C THR A 189 7.87 -20.10 -7.52
N ILE A 190 8.07 -18.78 -7.58
CA ILE A 190 8.21 -17.89 -6.43
C ILE A 190 7.06 -16.89 -6.54
N LYS A 191 6.13 -16.93 -5.60
CA LYS A 191 4.98 -16.03 -5.54
C LYS A 191 5.19 -15.01 -4.43
N ILE A 192 5.09 -13.73 -4.76
CA ILE A 192 5.22 -12.64 -3.80
C ILE A 192 3.86 -11.95 -3.70
N ASN A 193 3.35 -11.78 -2.48
CA ASN A 193 2.15 -10.99 -2.23
C ASN A 193 2.49 -9.86 -1.26
N ALA A 194 1.78 -8.76 -1.38
CA ALA A 194 1.82 -7.65 -0.44
C ALA A 194 0.41 -7.42 0.12
N TYR A 195 0.35 -7.08 1.40
CA TYR A 195 -0.86 -6.81 2.15
C TYR A 195 -0.67 -5.53 2.93
N ALA A 196 -1.73 -4.74 3.07
CA ALA A 196 -1.75 -3.57 3.92
C ALA A 196 -3.04 -3.55 4.73
N ILE A 197 -2.94 -3.06 5.95
CA ILE A 197 -4.06 -2.91 6.87
C ILE A 197 -3.98 -1.54 7.54
N GLN A 198 -5.12 -0.85 7.67
CA GLN A 198 -5.17 0.46 8.33
C GLN A 198 -4.62 0.36 9.76
N SER A 199 -3.76 1.32 10.14
CA SER A 199 -3.16 1.34 11.48
C SER A 199 -4.07 1.97 12.53
N ASP A 200 -4.96 2.88 12.12
CA ASP A 200 -5.91 3.51 13.03
C ASP A 200 -6.84 2.48 13.67
N GLY A 201 -7.11 2.67 14.96
CA GLY A 201 -7.81 1.68 15.80
C GLY A 201 -6.93 0.58 16.38
N PHE A 202 -5.63 0.51 16.05
CA PHE A 202 -4.70 -0.49 16.57
C PHE A 202 -3.49 0.13 17.27
N ALA A 203 -2.98 -0.56 18.31
CA ALA A 203 -1.79 -0.10 19.03
C ALA A 203 -0.48 -0.40 18.28
N ASN A 204 -0.47 -1.44 17.44
CA ASN A 204 0.68 -1.90 16.66
C ASN A 204 0.24 -2.88 15.55
N ALA A 205 1.19 -3.24 14.68
CA ALA A 205 0.98 -4.19 13.59
C ALA A 205 0.52 -5.57 14.10
N GLU A 206 1.08 -6.07 15.21
CA GLU A 206 0.65 -7.34 15.80
C GLU A 206 -0.84 -7.37 16.13
N ALA A 207 -1.36 -6.31 16.75
CA ALA A 207 -2.77 -6.20 17.08
C ALA A 207 -3.66 -6.11 15.83
N ALA A 208 -3.21 -5.39 14.80
CA ALA A 208 -3.95 -5.24 13.54
C ALA A 208 -4.06 -6.58 12.79
N TRP A 209 -2.94 -7.29 12.61
CA TRP A 209 -2.92 -8.56 11.88
C TRP A 209 -3.58 -9.71 12.66
N ALA A 210 -3.59 -9.66 13.99
CA ALA A 210 -4.33 -10.63 14.81
C ALA A 210 -5.85 -10.44 14.72
N ALA A 211 -6.32 -9.20 14.54
CA ALA A 211 -7.74 -8.90 14.39
C ALA A 211 -8.29 -9.28 13.01
N PHE A 212 -7.43 -9.25 11.98
CA PHE A 212 -7.77 -9.60 10.61
C PHE A 212 -6.74 -10.59 10.04
N PRO A 213 -6.81 -11.88 10.43
CA PRO A 213 -5.96 -12.90 9.84
C PRO A 213 -6.22 -12.96 8.34
N ALA A 214 -5.15 -13.14 7.54
CA ALA A 214 -5.34 -13.39 6.11
C ALA A 214 -6.12 -14.70 5.92
N GLU A 215 -7.17 -14.65 5.12
CA GLU A 215 -7.87 -15.83 4.60
C GLU A 215 -6.96 -16.67 3.69
#